data_AF-A0AAX0WTY0-F1
#
_entry.id   AF-A0AAX0WTY0-F1
#
_cell.length_a   1.000
_cell.length_b   1.000
_cell.length_c   1.000
_cell.angle_alpha   90.00
_cell.angle_beta   90.00
_cell.angle_gamma   90.00
#
_symmetry.space_group_name_H-M   'P 1'
#
loop_
_entity.id
_entity.type
_entity.pdbx_description
1 polymer ?
#
loop_
_entity_poly.entity_id
_entity_poly.type
_entity_poly.pdbx_seq_one_letter_code
_entity_poly.pdbx_strand_id
1 'polypeptide(L)'
;MPFFSKKYTHKSALDKIKEAKNLLAHIEQEKKFAFFEMLQLRIDEFELALKGDVDSSETQSILEQYNQFAKTVHLCLSHPKLTGFYISSYHNQKYYPVGISEVIEEPVRHKISLAATILGAALILTSLIAFPFNPLISAILLPIGISLLAPAVASLLTPDPFNTAPKKLEEKMLFQAGAKLIDPSLSFDEPQEYEGRLQANLT
;
A
#
# COMPACT_ATOMS: atom_id res chain seq x y z
N MET A 1 9.28 27.36 -7.73
CA MET A 1 8.75 26.62 -8.90
C MET A 1 7.36 26.13 -8.55
N PRO A 2 6.31 26.41 -9.33
CA PRO A 2 4.96 25.98 -8.96
C PRO A 2 4.87 24.46 -9.16
N PHE A 3 4.68 23.74 -8.06
CA PHE A 3 4.33 22.32 -8.05
C PHE A 3 2.89 22.18 -8.56
N PHE A 4 2.69 22.20 -9.87
CA PHE A 4 1.45 21.71 -10.44
C PHE A 4 1.47 20.18 -10.25
N SER A 5 0.82 19.69 -9.18
CA SER A 5 0.52 18.27 -9.10
C SER A 5 -0.28 17.91 -10.35
N LYS A 6 0.21 16.93 -11.12
CA LYS A 6 -0.58 16.41 -12.24
C LYS A 6 -1.88 15.89 -11.62
N LYS A 7 -3.00 16.56 -11.90
CA LYS A 7 -4.32 16.02 -11.56
C LYS A 7 -4.49 14.75 -12.39
N TYR A 8 -4.39 13.62 -11.72
CA TYR A 8 -4.69 12.32 -12.29
C TYR A 8 -6.19 12.27 -12.60
N THR A 9 -6.53 11.81 -13.79
CA THR A 9 -7.92 11.74 -14.26
C THR A 9 -8.31 10.30 -14.53
N HIS A 10 -9.60 10.03 -14.47
CA HIS A 10 -10.16 8.74 -14.88
C HIS A 10 -9.78 8.40 -16.32
N LYS A 11 -9.96 9.38 -17.22
CA LYS A 11 -9.59 9.26 -18.64
C LYS A 11 -8.11 8.89 -18.84
N SER A 12 -7.20 9.51 -18.10
CA SER A 12 -5.76 9.21 -18.26
C SER A 12 -5.40 7.79 -17.84
N ALA A 13 -6.09 7.21 -16.86
CA ALA A 13 -5.92 5.79 -16.51
C ALA A 13 -6.41 4.89 -17.64
N LEU A 14 -7.63 5.12 -18.14
CA LEU A 14 -8.22 4.34 -19.23
C LEU A 14 -7.42 4.42 -20.54
N ASP A 15 -6.95 5.61 -20.91
CA ASP A 15 -6.10 5.80 -22.09
C ASP A 15 -4.80 4.98 -21.96
N LYS A 16 -4.19 4.98 -20.77
CA LYS A 16 -2.96 4.20 -20.50
C LYS A 16 -3.22 2.69 -20.52
N ILE A 17 -4.36 2.23 -20.01
CA ILE A 17 -4.80 0.82 -20.13
C ILE A 17 -4.99 0.44 -21.61
N LYS A 18 -5.60 1.32 -22.40
CA LYS A 18 -5.80 1.08 -23.84
C LYS A 18 -4.45 0.96 -24.56
N GLU A 19 -3.51 1.85 -24.28
CA GLU A 19 -2.13 1.76 -24.77
C GLU A 19 -1.50 0.42 -24.38
N ALA A 20 -1.66 -0.02 -23.12
CA ALA A 20 -1.15 -1.30 -22.65
C ALA A 20 -1.78 -2.50 -23.40
N LYS A 21 -3.10 -2.52 -23.60
CA LYS A 21 -3.79 -3.56 -24.38
C LYS A 21 -3.30 -3.60 -25.84
N ASN A 22 -2.98 -2.45 -26.43
CA ASN A 22 -2.45 -2.39 -27.80
C ASN A 22 -1.07 -3.04 -27.95
N LEU A 23 -0.23 -3.05 -26.91
CA LEU A 23 1.05 -3.76 -26.94
C LEU A 23 0.87 -5.27 -27.16
N LEU A 24 -0.29 -5.82 -26.76
CA LEU A 24 -0.66 -7.23 -26.92
C LEU A 24 -1.51 -7.51 -28.17
N ALA A 25 -1.68 -6.54 -29.07
CA ALA A 25 -2.53 -6.69 -30.26
C ALA A 25 -2.07 -7.85 -31.17
N HIS A 26 -0.76 -8.06 -31.25
CA HIS A 26 -0.12 -9.08 -32.08
C HIS A 26 -0.20 -10.51 -31.48
N ILE A 27 -0.61 -10.66 -30.22
CA ILE A 27 -0.72 -11.96 -29.54
C ILE A 27 -2.14 -12.53 -29.74
N GLU A 28 -2.24 -13.83 -29.96
CA GLU A 28 -3.50 -14.57 -30.10
C GLU A 28 -4.44 -14.33 -28.91
N GLN A 29 -5.74 -14.22 -29.18
CA GLN A 29 -6.74 -13.92 -28.17
C GLN A 29 -6.78 -14.96 -27.05
N GLU A 30 -6.66 -16.25 -27.38
CA GLU A 30 -6.67 -17.35 -26.42
C GLU A 30 -5.54 -17.23 -25.39
N LYS A 31 -4.35 -16.82 -25.84
CA LYS A 31 -3.17 -16.65 -24.97
C LYS A 31 -3.34 -15.49 -24.00
N LYS A 32 -3.99 -14.39 -24.42
CA LYS A 32 -4.17 -13.18 -23.60
C LYS A 32 -5.51 -13.11 -22.84
N PHE A 33 -6.40 -14.07 -23.03
CA PHE A 33 -7.74 -14.08 -22.41
C PHE A 33 -7.68 -13.98 -20.89
N ALA A 34 -6.95 -14.88 -20.22
CA ALA A 34 -6.84 -14.88 -18.76
C ALA A 34 -6.26 -13.57 -18.21
N PHE A 35 -5.26 -12.99 -18.88
CA PHE A 35 -4.69 -11.71 -18.51
C PHE A 35 -5.71 -10.56 -18.65
N PHE A 36 -6.50 -10.54 -19.73
CA PHE A 36 -7.53 -9.53 -19.93
C PHE A 36 -8.68 -9.64 -18.92
N GLU A 37 -9.08 -10.85 -18.52
CA GLU A 37 -10.05 -11.05 -17.45
C GLU A 37 -9.54 -10.52 -16.11
N MET A 38 -8.30 -10.86 -15.71
CA MET A 38 -7.69 -10.31 -14.49
C MET A 38 -7.58 -8.78 -14.53
N LEU A 39 -7.19 -8.23 -15.69
CA LEU A 39 -7.10 -6.79 -15.90
C LEU A 39 -8.46 -6.10 -15.80
N GLN A 40 -9.50 -6.71 -16.37
CA GLN A 40 -10.84 -6.16 -16.33
C GLN A 40 -11.41 -6.19 -14.91
N LEU A 41 -11.23 -7.29 -14.19
CA LEU A 41 -11.64 -7.39 -12.79
C LEU A 41 -11.01 -6.28 -11.94
N ARG A 42 -9.70 -6.03 -12.11
CA ARG A 42 -9.03 -4.96 -11.37
C ARG A 42 -9.52 -3.57 -11.77
N ILE A 43 -9.80 -3.35 -13.05
CA ILE A 43 -10.42 -2.10 -13.53
C ILE A 43 -11.79 -1.90 -12.88
N ASP A 44 -12.63 -2.92 -12.85
CA ASP A 44 -13.97 -2.86 -12.29
C ASP A 44 -13.96 -2.51 -10.79
N GLU A 45 -12.97 -2.99 -10.03
CA GLU A 45 -12.75 -2.59 -8.63
C GLU A 45 -12.49 -1.07 -8.49
N PHE A 46 -11.66 -0.48 -9.36
CA PHE A 46 -11.45 0.97 -9.39
C PHE A 46 -12.71 1.73 -9.80
N GLU A 47 -13.41 1.26 -10.84
CA GLU A 47 -14.64 1.89 -11.30
C GLU A 47 -15.75 1.85 -10.25
N LEU A 48 -15.85 0.74 -9.49
CA LEU A 48 -16.80 0.60 -8.40
C LEU A 48 -16.47 1.58 -7.26
N ALA A 49 -15.19 1.70 -6.89
CA ALA A 49 -14.75 2.61 -5.85
C ALA A 49 -14.99 4.08 -6.22
N LEU A 50 -14.79 4.45 -7.49
CA LEU A 50 -15.05 5.82 -8.00
C LEU A 50 -16.54 6.17 -8.09
N LYS A 51 -17.43 5.17 -8.16
CA LYS A 51 -18.88 5.35 -8.13
C LYS A 51 -19.45 5.46 -6.72
N GLY A 52 -18.66 5.12 -5.70
CA GLY A 52 -19.06 5.26 -4.30
C GLY A 52 -19.29 6.72 -3.92
N ASP A 53 -20.10 6.95 -2.88
CA ASP A 53 -20.25 8.27 -2.26
C ASP A 53 -19.03 8.54 -1.36
N VAL A 54 -17.89 8.77 -2.02
CA VAL A 54 -16.59 9.02 -1.37
C VAL A 54 -16.26 10.50 -1.40
N ASP A 55 -15.52 10.97 -0.40
CA ASP A 55 -15.13 12.37 -0.35
C ASP A 55 -14.16 12.73 -1.51
N SER A 56 -13.99 14.03 -1.75
CA SER A 56 -13.13 14.50 -2.85
C SER A 56 -11.64 14.13 -2.70
N SER A 57 -11.17 13.91 -1.47
CA SER A 57 -9.78 13.55 -1.16
C SER A 57 -9.52 12.06 -1.41
N GLU A 58 -10.48 11.22 -1.03
CA GLU A 58 -10.51 9.79 -1.30
C GLU A 58 -10.64 9.53 -2.80
N THR A 59 -11.54 10.25 -3.48
CA THR A 59 -11.67 10.20 -4.96
C THR A 59 -10.31 10.46 -5.62
N GLN A 60 -9.59 11.49 -5.18
CA GLN A 60 -8.28 11.82 -5.72
C GLN A 60 -7.24 10.72 -5.45
N SER A 61 -7.29 10.09 -4.27
CA SER A 61 -6.39 8.98 -3.89
C SER A 61 -6.66 7.73 -4.73
N ILE A 62 -7.94 7.41 -4.99
CA ILE A 62 -8.34 6.32 -5.89
C ILE A 62 -7.86 6.60 -7.32
N LEU A 63 -8.04 7.82 -7.83
CA LEU A 63 -7.57 8.20 -9.17
C LEU A 63 -6.05 8.15 -9.31
N GLU A 64 -5.32 8.55 -8.28
CA GLU A 64 -3.87 8.42 -8.20
C GLU A 64 -3.43 6.97 -8.30
N GLN A 65 -4.01 6.10 -7.46
CA GLN A 65 -3.71 4.67 -7.47
C GLN A 65 -4.05 4.01 -8.82
N TYR A 66 -5.20 4.36 -9.40
CA TYR A 66 -5.63 3.80 -10.68
C TYR A 66 -4.66 4.19 -11.81
N ASN A 67 -4.20 5.45 -11.82
CA ASN A 67 -3.20 5.89 -12.80
C ASN A 67 -1.83 5.21 -12.57
N GLN A 68 -1.42 5.02 -11.33
CA GLN A 68 -0.20 4.26 -11.00
C GLN A 68 -0.31 2.81 -11.47
N PHE A 69 -1.44 2.16 -11.21
CA PHE A 69 -1.73 0.80 -11.68
C PHE A 69 -1.64 0.73 -13.21
N ALA A 70 -2.38 1.57 -13.93
CA ALA A 70 -2.40 1.58 -15.39
C ALA A 70 -1.00 1.83 -15.99
N LYS A 71 -0.24 2.75 -15.41
CA LYS A 71 1.15 3.01 -15.80
C LYS A 71 2.04 1.79 -15.57
N THR A 72 1.86 1.09 -14.46
CA THR A 72 2.65 -0.10 -14.13
C THR A 72 2.34 -1.25 -15.08
N VAL A 73 1.07 -1.49 -15.41
CA VAL A 73 0.69 -2.46 -16.46
C VAL A 73 1.41 -2.13 -17.76
N HIS A 74 1.31 -0.89 -18.23
CA HIS A 74 1.97 -0.45 -19.47
C HIS A 74 3.49 -0.66 -19.42
N LEU A 75 4.15 -0.31 -18.31
CA LEU A 75 5.60 -0.44 -18.16
C LEU A 75 6.05 -1.91 -18.16
N CYS A 76 5.34 -2.80 -17.46
CA CYS A 76 5.63 -4.23 -17.45
C CYS A 76 5.46 -4.86 -18.84
N LEU A 77 4.46 -4.43 -19.62
CA LEU A 77 4.29 -4.90 -20.99
C LEU A 77 5.34 -4.32 -21.96
N SER A 78 5.73 -3.06 -21.78
CA SER A 78 6.70 -2.40 -22.66
C SER A 78 8.14 -2.86 -22.41
N HIS A 79 8.47 -3.20 -21.16
CA HIS A 79 9.80 -3.56 -20.72
C HIS A 79 9.74 -4.79 -19.79
N PRO A 80 9.39 -5.97 -20.31
CA PRO A 80 9.05 -7.14 -19.51
C PRO A 80 10.22 -7.65 -18.64
N LYS A 81 11.47 -7.41 -19.05
CA LYS A 81 12.68 -7.71 -18.27
C LYS A 81 12.84 -6.87 -16.99
N LEU A 82 12.18 -5.72 -16.91
CA LEU A 82 12.22 -4.81 -15.75
C LEU A 82 10.98 -4.93 -14.86
N THR A 83 10.14 -5.95 -15.09
CA THR A 83 8.87 -6.14 -14.37
C THR A 83 9.05 -6.12 -12.84
N GLY A 84 10.03 -6.85 -12.30
CA GLY A 84 10.26 -6.86 -10.85
C GLY A 84 10.54 -5.47 -10.27
N PHE A 85 11.30 -4.64 -10.98
CA PHE A 85 11.55 -3.25 -10.58
C PHE A 85 10.27 -2.41 -10.56
N TYR A 86 9.43 -2.51 -11.60
CA TYR A 86 8.18 -1.74 -11.65
C TYR A 86 7.17 -2.18 -10.60
N ILE A 87 7.07 -3.48 -10.33
CA ILE A 87 6.22 -4.03 -9.26
C ILE A 87 6.68 -3.50 -7.90
N SER A 88 7.98 -3.58 -7.61
CA SER A 88 8.56 -3.06 -6.36
C SER A 88 8.29 -1.56 -6.21
N SER A 89 8.50 -0.79 -7.28
CA SER A 89 8.22 0.64 -7.29
C SER A 89 6.74 0.94 -7.06
N TYR A 90 5.82 0.15 -7.61
CA TYR A 90 4.38 0.33 -7.43
C TYR A 90 3.95 0.05 -5.99
N HIS A 91 4.47 -1.02 -5.38
CA HIS A 91 4.09 -1.41 -4.01
C HIS A 91 4.74 -0.58 -2.90
N ASN A 92 5.90 0.02 -3.17
CA ASN A 92 6.67 0.81 -2.20
C ASN A 92 6.40 2.33 -2.28
N GLN A 93 5.69 2.78 -3.31
CA GLN A 93 5.16 4.15 -3.37
C GLN A 93 3.95 4.32 -2.44
N LYS A 94 3.32 5.51 -2.47
CA LYS A 94 2.08 5.79 -1.74
C LYS A 94 0.93 4.95 -2.32
N TYR A 95 0.83 3.70 -1.87
CA TYR A 95 -0.20 2.74 -2.27
C TYR A 95 -1.50 3.05 -1.54
N TYR A 96 -2.59 3.25 -2.29
CA TYR A 96 -3.93 3.40 -1.73
C TYR A 96 -4.71 2.08 -1.89
N PRO A 97 -5.27 1.50 -0.81
CA PRO A 97 -6.00 0.25 -0.87
C PRO A 97 -7.36 0.44 -1.55
N VAL A 98 -7.49 -0.03 -2.80
CA VAL A 98 -8.78 -0.05 -3.52
C VAL A 98 -9.29 -1.47 -3.62
N GLY A 99 -10.57 -1.69 -3.29
CA GLY A 99 -11.22 -3.01 -3.40
C GLY A 99 -10.74 -4.01 -2.34
N ILE A 100 -10.33 -3.53 -1.16
CA ILE A 100 -9.94 -4.38 -0.03
C ILE A 100 -11.05 -4.36 1.02
N SER A 101 -11.65 -5.52 1.26
CA SER A 101 -12.70 -5.72 2.27
C SER A 101 -12.14 -6.32 3.57
N GLU A 102 -10.95 -6.93 3.52
CA GLU A 102 -10.29 -7.51 4.68
C GLU A 102 -9.65 -6.42 5.54
N VAL A 103 -10.38 -6.03 6.57
CA VAL A 103 -9.82 -5.27 7.69
C VAL A 103 -8.90 -6.22 8.46
N ILE A 104 -7.68 -5.78 8.74
CA ILE A 104 -6.82 -6.48 9.70
C ILE A 104 -7.59 -6.46 11.02
N GLU A 105 -8.05 -7.62 11.51
CA GLU A 105 -8.60 -7.74 12.87
C GLU A 105 -7.70 -6.93 13.80
N GLU A 106 -8.27 -5.91 14.46
CA GLU A 106 -7.54 -4.83 15.15
C GLU A 106 -6.16 -5.31 15.61
N PRO A 107 -5.07 -4.90 14.93
CA PRO A 107 -3.81 -5.54 15.16
C PRO A 107 -3.47 -5.31 16.62
N VAL A 108 -2.97 -6.33 17.31
CA VAL A 108 -2.43 -6.23 18.67
C VAL A 108 -1.56 -4.97 18.82
N ARG A 109 -0.92 -4.51 17.73
CA ARG A 109 -0.25 -3.22 17.58
C ARG A 109 -1.10 -1.99 17.88
N HIS A 110 -2.34 -1.85 17.39
CA HIS A 110 -3.18 -0.69 17.70
C HIS A 110 -3.51 -0.63 19.19
N LYS A 111 -3.85 -1.77 19.82
CA LYS A 111 -4.13 -1.85 21.27
C LYS A 111 -2.88 -1.54 22.09
N ILE A 112 -1.72 -2.08 21.69
CA ILE A 112 -0.43 -1.79 22.34
C ILE A 112 -0.04 -0.32 22.15
N SER A 113 -0.17 0.24 20.95
CA SER A 113 0.13 1.65 20.66
C SER A 113 -0.82 2.58 21.40
N LEU A 114 -2.10 2.23 21.53
CA LEU A 114 -3.06 3.00 22.33
C LEU A 114 -2.66 2.96 23.82
N ALA A 115 -2.39 1.78 24.37
CA ALA A 115 -1.95 1.61 25.75
C ALA A 115 -0.62 2.35 26.02
N ALA A 116 0.35 2.26 25.12
CA ALA A 116 1.63 2.95 25.21
C ALA A 116 1.47 4.48 25.11
N THR A 117 0.54 4.97 24.29
CA THR A 117 0.20 6.40 24.22
C THR A 117 -0.43 6.89 25.53
N ILE A 118 -1.39 6.13 26.08
CA ILE A 118 -2.02 6.45 27.37
C ILE A 118 -0.97 6.46 28.49
N LEU A 119 -0.13 5.44 28.55
CA LEU A 119 0.92 5.32 29.57
C LEU A 119 1.97 6.43 29.43
N GLY A 120 2.43 6.70 28.20
CA GLY A 120 3.39 7.76 27.90
C GLY A 120 2.86 9.15 28.28
N ALA A 121 1.60 9.45 27.94
CA ALA A 121 0.96 10.70 28.30
C ALA A 121 0.79 10.85 29.82
N ALA A 122 0.39 9.77 30.51
CA ALA A 122 0.25 9.76 31.96
C ALA A 122 1.59 9.99 32.68
N LEU A 123 2.68 9.40 32.19
CA LEU A 123 4.03 9.59 32.72
C LEU A 123 4.53 11.03 32.51
N ILE A 124 4.27 11.64 31.34
CA ILE A 124 4.60 13.04 31.08
C ILE A 124 3.80 13.96 32.01
N LEU A 125 2.50 13.75 32.14
CA LEU A 125 1.64 14.55 33.03
C LEU A 125 2.09 14.44 34.50
N THR A 126 2.40 13.22 34.94
CA THR A 126 2.88 12.96 36.30
C THR A 126 4.25 13.60 36.53
N SER A 127 5.13 13.57 35.55
CA SER A 127 6.42 14.27 35.60
C SER A 127 6.27 15.78 35.79
N LEU A 128 5.31 16.41 35.10
CA LEU A 128 5.05 17.85 35.22
C LEU A 128 4.50 18.21 36.60
N ILE A 129 3.59 17.39 37.15
CA ILE A 129 3.00 17.60 38.49
C ILE A 129 4.05 17.36 39.59
N ALA A 130 4.92 16.36 39.43
CA ALA A 130 5.93 16.00 40.42
C ALA A 130 7.12 16.98 40.45
N PHE A 131 7.37 17.74 39.38
CA PHE A 131 8.54 18.61 39.22
C PHE A 131 8.78 19.59 40.39
N PRO A 132 7.79 20.35 40.88
CA PRO A 132 8.00 21.27 42.00
C PRO A 132 8.27 20.58 43.34
N PHE A 133 7.94 19.28 43.48
CA PHE A 133 8.08 18.53 44.73
C PHE A 133 9.30 17.60 44.73
N ASN A 134 9.64 17.02 43.58
CA ASN A 134 10.77 16.11 43.42
C ASN A 134 11.29 16.11 41.97
N PRO A 135 12.30 16.95 41.66
CA PRO A 135 12.82 17.10 40.30
C PRO A 135 13.54 15.84 39.80
N LEU A 136 14.04 14.98 40.70
CA LEU A 136 14.69 13.72 40.34
C LEU A 136 13.69 12.74 39.71
N ILE A 137 12.49 12.65 40.27
CA ILE A 137 11.41 11.80 39.73
C ILE A 137 11.01 12.30 38.34
N SER A 138 10.87 13.61 38.15
CA SER A 138 10.55 14.19 36.84
C SER A 138 11.64 13.94 35.80
N ALA A 139 12.92 14.03 36.18
CA ALA A 139 14.04 13.74 35.27
C ALA A 139 14.05 12.29 34.76
N ILE A 140 13.45 11.36 35.50
CA ILE A 140 13.35 9.94 35.12
C ILE A 140 12.05 9.66 34.34
N LEU A 141 10.91 10.19 34.78
CA LEU A 141 9.62 9.90 34.17
C LEU A 141 9.44 10.58 32.81
N LEU A 142 9.98 11.80 32.62
CA LEU A 142 9.82 12.54 31.37
C LEU A 142 10.43 11.81 30.16
N PRO A 143 11.70 11.35 30.19
CA PRO A 143 12.28 10.64 29.06
C PRO A 143 11.55 9.32 28.76
N ILE A 144 11.18 8.56 29.80
CA ILE A 144 10.43 7.29 29.64
C ILE A 144 9.08 7.55 28.97
N GLY A 145 8.35 8.58 29.42
CA GLY A 145 7.07 8.97 28.83
C GLY A 145 7.19 9.35 27.36
N ILE A 146 8.22 10.14 26.99
CA ILE A 146 8.47 10.54 25.59
C ILE A 146 8.86 9.33 24.73
N SER A 147 9.74 8.45 25.22
CA SER A 147 10.18 7.24 24.49
C SER A 147 9.05 6.26 24.21
N LEU A 148 8.03 6.20 25.07
CA LEU A 148 6.82 5.41 24.84
C LEU A 148 5.82 6.11 23.92
N LEU A 149 5.62 7.42 24.13
CA LEU A 149 4.60 8.19 23.42
C LEU A 149 4.94 8.42 21.95
N ALA A 150 6.19 8.76 21.63
CA ALA A 150 6.60 9.11 20.27
C ALA A 150 6.36 7.99 19.23
N PRO A 151 6.86 6.75 19.41
CA PRO A 151 6.59 5.67 18.47
C PRO A 151 5.13 5.20 18.48
N ALA A 152 4.45 5.29 19.61
CA ALA A 152 3.06 4.88 19.76
C ALA A 152 2.10 5.81 19.01
N VAL A 153 2.29 7.13 19.14
CA VAL A 153 1.53 8.13 18.39
C VAL A 153 1.84 8.02 16.89
N ALA A 154 3.12 7.83 16.51
CA ALA A 154 3.46 7.58 15.11
C ALA A 154 2.75 6.35 14.54
N SER A 155 2.67 5.26 15.31
CA SER A 155 1.95 4.04 14.92
C SER A 155 0.43 4.23 14.82
N LEU A 156 -0.17 5.07 15.67
CA LEU A 156 -1.61 5.39 15.61
C LEU A 156 -1.95 6.33 14.44
N LEU A 157 -0.99 7.16 14.04
CA LEU A 157 -1.14 8.12 12.94
C LEU A 157 -0.78 7.53 11.58
N THR A 158 -0.11 6.37 11.51
CA THR A 158 0.10 5.65 10.25
C THR A 158 -1.19 4.93 9.83
N PRO A 159 -1.83 5.35 8.71
CA PRO A 159 -2.98 4.64 8.20
C PRO A 159 -2.50 3.36 7.49
N ASP A 160 -2.97 2.20 7.95
CA ASP A 160 -3.74 1.32 7.07
C ASP A 160 -4.43 0.22 7.92
N PRO A 161 -5.75 0.31 8.13
CA PRO A 161 -6.50 -0.77 8.79
C PRO A 161 -6.73 -1.97 7.87
N PHE A 162 -6.33 -1.89 6.60
CA PHE A 162 -6.60 -2.88 5.57
C PHE A 162 -5.40 -3.79 5.31
N ASN A 163 -5.67 -5.10 5.15
CA ASN A 163 -4.64 -6.04 4.76
C ASN A 163 -4.34 -5.88 3.26
N THR A 164 -3.29 -5.15 2.91
CA THR A 164 -2.93 -4.91 1.50
C THR A 164 -2.17 -6.07 0.84
N ALA A 165 -1.68 -7.03 1.62
CA ALA A 165 -0.83 -8.11 1.12
C ALA A 165 -1.52 -9.00 0.07
N PRO A 166 -2.77 -9.46 0.24
CA PRO A 166 -3.48 -10.24 -0.77
C PRO A 166 -3.64 -9.47 -2.08
N LYS A 167 -4.04 -8.20 -2.01
CA LYS A 167 -4.27 -7.37 -3.19
C LYS A 167 -2.97 -7.08 -3.95
N LYS A 168 -1.87 -6.78 -3.24
CA LYS A 168 -0.54 -6.62 -3.85
C LYS A 168 -0.05 -7.91 -4.51
N LEU A 169 -0.39 -9.08 -3.96
CA LEU A 169 -0.06 -10.36 -4.58
C LEU A 169 -0.85 -10.60 -5.87
N GLU A 170 -2.16 -10.32 -5.88
CA GLU A 170 -2.98 -10.38 -7.10
C GLU A 170 -2.44 -9.45 -8.19
N GLU A 171 -2.13 -8.21 -7.84
CA GLU A 171 -1.57 -7.22 -8.78
C GLU A 171 -0.19 -7.66 -9.29
N LYS A 172 0.68 -8.20 -8.42
CA LYS A 172 1.96 -8.80 -8.82
C LYS A 172 1.77 -9.90 -9.85
N MET A 173 0.86 -10.83 -9.60
CA MET A 173 0.56 -11.94 -10.52
C MET A 173 0.07 -11.40 -11.87
N LEU A 174 -0.81 -10.39 -11.87
CA LEU A 174 -1.29 -9.74 -13.08
C LEU A 174 -0.14 -9.13 -13.88
N PHE A 175 0.75 -8.36 -13.23
CA PHE A 175 1.88 -7.72 -13.89
C PHE A 175 2.86 -8.75 -14.48
N GLN A 176 3.15 -9.82 -13.73
CA GLN A 176 4.02 -10.90 -14.18
C GLN A 176 3.39 -11.70 -15.33
N ALA A 177 2.08 -11.99 -15.25
CA ALA A 177 1.35 -12.67 -16.33
C ALA A 177 1.40 -11.85 -17.62
N GLY A 178 1.18 -10.53 -17.55
CA GLY A 178 1.31 -9.64 -18.69
C GLY A 178 2.71 -9.67 -19.30
N ALA A 179 3.75 -9.60 -18.48
CA ALA A 179 5.14 -9.64 -18.94
C ALA A 179 5.49 -10.98 -19.63
N LYS A 180 5.01 -12.12 -19.10
CA LYS A 180 5.20 -13.46 -19.71
C LYS A 180 4.49 -13.62 -21.05
N LEU A 181 3.42 -12.87 -21.32
CA LEU A 181 2.79 -12.89 -22.64
C LEU A 181 3.70 -12.30 -23.71
N ILE A 182 4.48 -11.26 -23.37
CA ILE A 182 5.45 -10.63 -24.29
C ILE A 182 6.74 -11.45 -24.39
N ASP A 183 7.27 -11.89 -23.24
CA ASP A 183 8.50 -12.67 -23.15
C ASP A 183 8.29 -13.92 -22.29
N PRO A 184 7.91 -15.06 -22.91
CA PRO A 184 7.66 -16.31 -22.19
C PRO A 184 8.90 -16.92 -21.51
N SER A 185 10.11 -16.45 -21.86
CA SER A 185 11.35 -16.94 -21.26
C SER A 185 11.61 -16.41 -19.85
N LEU A 186 10.81 -15.43 -19.41
CA LEU A 186 10.93 -14.84 -18.09
C LEU A 186 10.49 -15.82 -16.99
N SER A 187 11.43 -16.18 -16.13
CA SER A 187 11.12 -16.76 -14.81
C SER A 187 11.08 -15.67 -13.76
N PHE A 188 10.05 -15.69 -12.93
CA PHE A 188 9.96 -14.84 -11.74
C PHE A 188 10.07 -15.76 -10.52
N ASP A 189 11.24 -16.38 -10.36
CA ASP A 189 11.57 -17.13 -9.15
C ASP A 189 11.94 -16.13 -8.05
N GLU A 190 10.93 -15.60 -7.37
CA GLU A 190 11.13 -14.94 -6.10
C GLU A 190 10.70 -15.90 -4.99
N PRO A 191 11.56 -16.19 -3.99
CA PRO A 191 11.06 -16.80 -2.77
C PRO A 191 9.94 -15.90 -2.24
N GLN A 192 8.81 -16.51 -1.91
CA GLN A 192 7.79 -15.84 -1.10
C GLN A 192 8.48 -15.46 0.22
N GLU A 193 9.03 -14.25 0.32
CA GLU A 193 9.24 -13.56 1.59
C GLU A 193 7.86 -13.21 2.16
N TYR A 194 7.07 -14.24 2.43
CA TYR A 194 6.23 -14.24 3.60
C TYR A 194 7.23 -14.29 4.76
N GLU A 195 7.64 -13.11 5.25
CA GLU A 195 8.36 -13.02 6.52
C GLU A 195 7.53 -13.78 7.57
N GLY A 196 7.95 -15.01 7.83
CA GLY A 196 7.66 -15.77 9.04
C GLY A 196 8.29 -15.09 10.25
N ARG A 197 7.96 -13.82 10.51
CA ARG A 197 8.29 -13.10 11.75
C ARG A 197 7.21 -13.26 12.83
N LEU A 198 6.47 -14.37 12.81
CA LEU A 198 5.55 -14.73 13.89
C LEU A 198 5.80 -16.11 14.52
N GLN A 199 6.82 -16.87 14.09
CA GLN A 199 7.13 -18.18 14.71
C GLN A 199 8.51 -18.28 15.37
N ALA A 200 9.36 -17.25 15.33
CA ALA A 200 10.68 -17.30 15.97
C ALA A 200 10.75 -16.77 17.42
N ASN A 201 9.65 -16.30 18.01
CA ASN A 201 9.63 -15.75 19.38
C ASN A 201 8.76 -16.57 20.36
N LEU A 202 8.57 -17.87 20.09
CA LEU A 202 8.03 -18.82 21.06
C LEU A 202 9.00 -20.00 21.24
N THR A 203 10.16 -19.69 21.80
CA THR A 203 10.99 -20.65 22.56
C THR A 203 11.71 -19.87 23.65
#